data_AF-A0A810L4U4-F1
#
_entry.id   AF-A0A810L4U4-F1
#
_cell.length_a   1.000
_cell.length_b   1.000
_cell.length_c   1.000
_cell.angle_alpha   90.00
_cell.angle_beta   90.00
_cell.angle_gamma   90.00
#
_symmetry.space_group_name_H-M   'P 1'
#
loop_
_entity.id
_entity.type
_entity.pdbx_description
1 polymer ?
#
loop_
_entity_poly.entity_id
_entity_poly.type
_entity_poly.pdbx_seq_one_letter_code
_entity_poly.pdbx_strand_id
1 'polypeptide(L)'
;MRIEIWADLVCGWAYVAKRRIERALADWPGEPPELHWRPYRIDPTAPPRPVRLGQALQDPQVAAALASCGPDPDEAPAAARMRAAAAAADEGIGPRFGAAWRVDPTDAHRLVALAYRQGGAAMQGRVVEALLHAHFVAGEPISDPAVLARIATDAGLAADVLADGAGADEVADALLVGRARGIVASPTIVVGRFALRGAQPPEAILDLLRQAQSGDVDSGDSEDGPVERYRWAESLLAGGDPLGALRLLAPVLAEHREPAVLELAGRAYFASAQLGRAEAVLRELVAARPDDAYGRLLLGRTLQRQGRADDAAGELRLAAAMDPGYGEAASSRAMSFGG
;
A
#
# COMPACT_ATOMS: atom_id res chain seq x y z
N MET A 1 -4.42 21.21 -5.88
CA MET A 1 -4.76 20.20 -4.85
C MET A 1 -4.85 18.84 -5.52
N ARG A 2 -4.38 17.77 -4.86
CA ARG A 2 -4.46 16.39 -5.36
C ARG A 2 -5.43 15.57 -4.52
N ILE A 3 -6.21 14.71 -5.17
CA ILE A 3 -7.04 13.69 -4.53
C ILE A 3 -6.46 12.33 -4.91
N GLU A 4 -6.01 11.57 -3.92
CA GLU A 4 -5.63 10.18 -4.11
C GLU A 4 -6.82 9.26 -3.86
N ILE A 5 -7.04 8.31 -4.77
CA ILE A 5 -8.14 7.36 -4.68
C ILE A 5 -7.54 5.96 -4.61
N TRP A 6 -7.42 5.46 -3.38
CA TRP A 6 -6.90 4.13 -3.10
C TRP A 6 -7.98 3.10 -3.32
N ALA A 7 -7.92 2.37 -4.43
CA ALA A 7 -8.99 1.49 -4.83
C ALA A 7 -8.46 0.23 -5.50
N ASP A 8 -9.18 -0.87 -5.32
CA ASP A 8 -8.97 -2.09 -6.08
C ASP A 8 -9.95 -2.14 -7.27
N LEU A 9 -9.48 -2.59 -8.42
CA LEU A 9 -10.25 -2.65 -9.67
C LEU A 9 -11.28 -3.78 -9.68
N VAL A 10 -11.18 -4.70 -8.72
CA VAL A 10 -12.19 -5.75 -8.45
C VAL A 10 -13.19 -5.37 -7.36
N CYS A 11 -13.12 -4.15 -6.83
CA CYS A 11 -14.08 -3.61 -5.86
C CYS A 11 -15.19 -2.83 -6.56
N GLY A 12 -16.43 -3.32 -6.54
CA GLY A 12 -17.57 -2.67 -7.22
C GLY A 12 -17.86 -1.27 -6.68
N TRP A 13 -17.63 -1.05 -5.38
CA TRP A 13 -17.76 0.26 -4.75
C TRP A 13 -16.74 1.28 -5.26
N ALA A 14 -15.60 0.86 -5.81
CA ALA A 14 -14.67 1.79 -6.47
C ALA A 14 -15.30 2.45 -7.70
N TYR A 15 -16.13 1.73 -8.46
CA TYR A 15 -16.82 2.30 -9.62
C TYR A 15 -17.95 3.25 -9.20
N VAL A 16 -18.71 2.89 -8.15
CA VAL A 16 -19.68 3.79 -7.54
C VAL A 16 -18.99 5.07 -7.03
N ALA A 17 -17.86 4.94 -6.33
CA ALA A 17 -17.10 6.08 -5.85
C ALA A 17 -16.60 6.97 -6.98
N LYS A 18 -16.14 6.40 -8.10
CA LYS A 18 -15.75 7.17 -9.30
C LYS A 18 -16.86 8.12 -9.74
N ARG A 19 -18.09 7.62 -9.88
CA ARG A 19 -19.25 8.46 -10.26
C ARG A 19 -19.58 9.53 -9.22
N ARG A 20 -19.52 9.18 -7.93
CA ARG A 20 -19.77 10.14 -6.85
C ARG A 20 -18.72 11.25 -6.78
N ILE A 21 -17.45 10.91 -7.01
CA ILE A 21 -16.35 11.87 -7.13
C ILE A 21 -16.59 12.78 -8.33
N GLU A 22 -16.89 12.24 -9.51
CA GLU A 22 -17.16 13.04 -10.72
C GLU A 22 -18.31 14.03 -10.51
N ARG A 23 -19.40 13.59 -9.86
CA ARG A 23 -20.52 14.45 -9.49
C ARG A 23 -20.11 15.54 -8.51
N ALA A 24 -19.37 15.19 -7.46
CA ALA A 24 -18.86 16.16 -6.49
C ALA A 24 -17.96 17.21 -7.18
N LEU A 25 -17.09 16.79 -8.09
CA LEU A 25 -16.19 17.69 -8.80
C LEU A 25 -16.90 18.59 -9.82
N ALA A 26 -18.04 18.16 -10.37
CA ALA A 26 -18.87 19.02 -11.22
C ALA A 26 -19.43 20.22 -10.45
N ASP A 27 -19.70 20.04 -9.15
CA ASP A 27 -20.21 21.08 -8.25
C ASP A 27 -19.10 21.83 -7.49
N TRP A 28 -17.81 21.50 -7.72
CA TRP A 28 -16.69 22.11 -7.03
C TRP A 28 -16.37 23.50 -7.59
N PRO A 29 -16.42 24.57 -6.77
CA PRO A 29 -16.23 25.94 -7.26
C PRO A 29 -14.76 26.36 -7.39
N GLY A 30 -13.82 25.57 -6.86
CA GLY A 30 -12.39 25.86 -6.90
C GLY A 30 -11.69 25.32 -8.14
N GLU A 31 -10.37 25.46 -8.18
CA GLU A 31 -9.57 24.81 -9.22
C GLU A 31 -9.81 23.29 -9.20
N PRO A 32 -10.00 22.66 -10.38
CA PRO A 32 -10.19 21.22 -10.48
C PRO A 32 -9.01 20.48 -9.84
N PRO A 33 -9.25 19.63 -8.83
CA PRO A 33 -8.18 18.86 -8.22
C PRO A 33 -7.65 17.80 -9.20
N GLU A 34 -6.35 17.51 -9.09
CA GLU A 34 -5.74 16.41 -9.81
C GLU A 34 -6.17 15.08 -9.17
N LEU A 35 -6.79 14.19 -9.95
CA LEU A 35 -7.14 12.84 -9.49
C LEU A 35 -5.97 11.88 -9.72
N HIS A 36 -5.58 11.15 -8.68
CA HIS A 36 -4.55 10.12 -8.75
C HIS A 36 -5.09 8.80 -8.18
N TRP A 37 -5.35 7.84 -9.05
CA TRP A 37 -5.75 6.50 -8.66
C TRP A 37 -4.55 5.70 -8.17
N ARG A 38 -4.68 5.14 -6.96
CA ARG A 38 -3.63 4.39 -6.27
C ARG A 38 -4.10 2.95 -6.08
N PRO A 39 -3.20 1.95 -6.24
CA PRO A 39 -3.59 0.56 -6.13
C PRO A 39 -3.95 0.20 -4.69
N TYR A 40 -5.00 -0.61 -4.55
CA TYR A 40 -5.33 -1.37 -3.34
C TYR A 40 -5.54 -2.83 -3.72
N ARG A 41 -5.44 -3.74 -2.74
CA ARG A 41 -5.68 -5.18 -2.95
C ARG A 41 -6.63 -5.73 -1.90
N ILE A 42 -7.86 -6.05 -2.28
CA ILE A 42 -8.86 -6.66 -1.38
C ILE A 42 -8.66 -8.17 -1.23
N ASP A 43 -8.23 -8.85 -2.29
CA ASP A 43 -8.00 -10.30 -2.32
C ASP A 43 -6.54 -10.59 -2.70
N PRO A 44 -5.63 -10.72 -1.73
CA PRO A 44 -4.23 -11.07 -1.99
C PRO A 44 -4.05 -12.53 -2.42
N THR A 45 -5.10 -13.34 -2.35
CA THR A 45 -5.08 -14.78 -2.69
C THR A 45 -5.65 -15.06 -4.08
N ALA A 46 -5.96 -14.01 -4.85
CA ALA A 46 -6.51 -14.15 -6.18
C ALA A 46 -5.61 -15.04 -7.07
N PRO A 47 -6.19 -15.97 -7.84
CA PRO A 47 -5.41 -16.89 -8.65
C PRO A 47 -4.76 -16.16 -9.85
N PRO A 48 -3.59 -16.64 -10.33
CA PRO A 48 -2.91 -16.04 -11.48
C PRO A 48 -3.68 -16.24 -12.79
N ARG A 49 -4.56 -17.25 -12.87
CA ARG A 49 -5.49 -17.44 -13.99
C ARG A 49 -6.90 -17.08 -13.54
N PRO A 50 -7.67 -16.35 -14.37
CA PRO A 50 -9.04 -15.97 -14.03
C PRO A 50 -9.94 -17.21 -13.88
N VAL A 51 -10.79 -17.21 -12.86
CA VAL A 51 -11.78 -18.27 -12.61
C VAL A 51 -13.18 -17.68 -12.52
N ARG A 52 -14.21 -18.49 -12.77
CA ARG A 52 -15.61 -18.03 -12.69
C ARG A 52 -15.95 -17.62 -11.27
N LEU A 53 -16.41 -16.38 -11.09
CA LEU A 53 -16.67 -15.83 -9.76
C LEU A 53 -17.71 -16.66 -8.99
N GLY A 54 -18.78 -17.10 -9.66
CA GLY A 54 -19.82 -17.91 -9.02
C GLY A 54 -19.32 -19.23 -8.40
N GLN A 55 -18.27 -19.84 -8.98
CA GLN A 55 -17.63 -21.02 -8.39
C GLN A 55 -16.70 -20.63 -7.24
N ALA A 56 -15.91 -19.57 -7.42
CA ALA A 56 -14.97 -19.11 -6.39
C ALA A 56 -15.68 -18.63 -5.11
N LEU A 57 -16.88 -18.06 -5.22
CA LEU A 57 -17.70 -17.63 -4.07
C LEU A 57 -18.23 -18.79 -3.21
N GLN A 58 -18.03 -20.05 -3.62
CA GLN A 58 -18.33 -21.20 -2.76
C GLN A 58 -17.30 -21.35 -1.62
N ASP A 59 -16.13 -20.75 -1.77
CA ASP A 59 -15.12 -20.66 -0.70
C ASP A 59 -15.47 -19.48 0.24
N PRO A 60 -15.73 -19.72 1.54
CA PRO A 60 -16.04 -18.68 2.50
C PRO A 60 -14.94 -17.61 2.64
N GLN A 61 -13.66 -17.98 2.49
CA GLN A 61 -12.55 -17.03 2.61
C GLN A 61 -12.55 -16.04 1.44
N VAL A 62 -12.78 -16.54 0.23
CA VAL A 62 -12.92 -15.72 -0.98
C VAL A 62 -14.14 -14.82 -0.87
N ALA A 63 -15.26 -15.36 -0.42
CA ALA A 63 -16.49 -14.61 -0.27
C ALA A 63 -16.34 -13.47 0.75
N ALA A 64 -15.67 -13.73 1.89
CA ALA A 64 -15.38 -12.72 2.91
C ALA A 64 -14.40 -11.65 2.41
N ALA A 65 -13.31 -12.03 1.71
CA ALA A 65 -12.35 -11.09 1.17
C ALA A 65 -13.01 -10.10 0.18
N LEU A 66 -13.85 -10.59 -0.74
CA LEU A 66 -14.55 -9.72 -1.69
C LEU A 66 -15.67 -8.89 -1.03
N ALA A 67 -16.27 -9.36 0.05
CA ALA A 67 -17.25 -8.59 0.82
C ALA A 67 -16.62 -7.42 1.60
N SER A 68 -15.33 -7.49 1.95
CA SER A 68 -14.60 -6.41 2.65
C SER A 68 -14.53 -5.09 1.88
N CYS A 69 -14.84 -5.09 0.59
CA CYS A 69 -15.03 -3.90 -0.24
C CYS A 69 -16.31 -3.11 0.13
N GLY A 70 -17.25 -3.73 0.84
CA GLY A 70 -18.50 -3.12 1.28
C GLY A 70 -18.37 -2.27 2.55
N PRO A 71 -19.37 -1.40 2.83
CA PRO A 71 -19.38 -0.56 4.03
C PRO A 71 -19.65 -1.34 5.33
N ASP A 72 -20.18 -2.56 5.21
CA ASP A 72 -20.58 -3.41 6.32
C ASP A 72 -19.83 -4.76 6.22
N PRO A 73 -18.85 -5.02 7.10
CA PRO A 73 -18.05 -6.24 7.06
C PRO A 73 -18.81 -7.48 7.50
N ASP A 74 -19.93 -7.32 8.21
CA ASP A 74 -20.77 -8.41 8.70
C ASP A 74 -21.88 -8.77 7.69
N GLU A 75 -22.04 -7.97 6.62
CA GLU A 75 -23.01 -8.23 5.58
C GLU A 75 -22.68 -9.51 4.80
N ALA A 76 -23.70 -10.33 4.56
CA ALA A 76 -23.57 -11.52 3.74
C ALA A 76 -23.04 -11.17 2.33
N PRO A 77 -22.03 -11.89 1.78
CA PRO A 77 -21.39 -11.53 0.51
C PRO A 77 -22.36 -11.38 -0.68
N ALA A 78 -23.48 -12.11 -0.68
CA ALA A 78 -24.52 -11.97 -1.68
C ALA A 78 -25.30 -10.65 -1.57
N ALA A 79 -25.67 -10.26 -0.34
CA ALA A 79 -26.34 -8.99 -0.07
C ALA A 79 -25.42 -7.80 -0.39
N ALA A 80 -24.14 -7.88 -0.01
CA ALA A 80 -23.15 -6.85 -0.32
C ALA A 80 -23.03 -6.58 -1.84
N ARG A 81 -23.02 -7.65 -2.66
CA ARG A 81 -23.00 -7.53 -4.13
C ARG A 81 -24.29 -6.93 -4.68
N MET A 82 -25.45 -7.33 -4.17
CA MET A 82 -26.73 -6.74 -4.58
C MET A 82 -26.81 -5.25 -4.25
N ARG A 83 -26.33 -4.86 -3.05
CA ARG A 83 -26.25 -3.47 -2.62
C ARG A 83 -25.34 -2.64 -3.53
N ALA A 84 -24.18 -3.17 -3.89
CA ALA A 84 -23.27 -2.52 -4.83
C ALA A 84 -23.91 -2.35 -6.22
N ALA A 85 -24.64 -3.36 -6.71
CA ALA A 85 -25.35 -3.27 -7.99
C ALA A 85 -26.49 -2.23 -7.98
N ALA A 86 -27.25 -2.15 -6.89
CA ALA A 86 -28.27 -1.13 -6.71
C ALA A 86 -27.65 0.28 -6.70
N ALA A 87 -26.60 0.49 -5.92
CA ALA A 87 -25.88 1.76 -5.89
C ALA A 87 -25.30 2.13 -7.27
N ALA A 88 -24.76 1.17 -8.02
CA ALA A 88 -24.27 1.42 -9.38
C ALA A 88 -25.40 1.83 -10.35
N ALA A 89 -26.59 1.26 -10.20
CA ALA A 89 -27.76 1.67 -10.98
C ALA A 89 -28.21 3.10 -10.62
N ASP A 90 -28.21 3.45 -9.34
CA ASP A 90 -28.54 4.81 -8.86
C ASP A 90 -27.54 5.86 -9.40
N GLU A 91 -26.28 5.49 -9.57
CA GLU A 91 -25.25 6.35 -10.19
C GLU A 91 -25.24 6.28 -11.73
N GLY A 92 -26.21 5.61 -12.36
CA GLY A 92 -26.37 5.58 -13.82
C GLY A 92 -25.37 4.71 -14.58
N ILE A 93 -24.64 3.81 -13.91
CA ILE A 93 -23.66 2.90 -14.55
C ILE A 93 -24.37 1.86 -15.45
N GLY A 94 -25.63 1.55 -15.13
CA GLY A 94 -26.51 0.72 -15.94
C GLY A 94 -27.16 -0.44 -15.16
N PRO A 95 -28.14 -1.14 -15.76
CA PRO A 95 -28.91 -2.19 -15.09
C PRO A 95 -28.14 -3.52 -14.96
N ARG A 96 -26.99 -3.65 -15.64
CA ARG A 96 -26.11 -4.82 -15.57
C ARG A 96 -24.85 -4.43 -14.83
N PHE A 97 -24.75 -4.82 -13.57
CA PHE A 97 -23.58 -4.58 -12.74
C PHE A 97 -23.25 -5.84 -11.93
N GLY A 98 -22.04 -6.35 -12.12
CA GLY A 98 -21.52 -7.49 -11.36
C GLY A 98 -20.36 -8.17 -12.08
N ALA A 99 -19.33 -8.53 -11.31
CA ALA A 99 -18.17 -9.24 -11.83
C ALA A 99 -18.53 -10.69 -12.22
N ALA A 100 -18.06 -11.14 -13.38
CA ALA A 100 -18.21 -12.52 -13.82
C ALA A 100 -17.01 -13.41 -13.45
N TRP A 101 -15.87 -12.79 -13.14
CA TRP A 101 -14.57 -13.43 -12.94
C TRP A 101 -13.95 -13.02 -11.60
N ARG A 102 -13.26 -13.95 -10.96
CA ARG A 102 -12.26 -13.66 -9.92
C ARG A 102 -10.90 -13.60 -10.61
N VAL A 103 -10.18 -12.49 -10.41
CA VAL A 103 -8.95 -12.16 -11.14
C VAL A 103 -7.91 -11.59 -10.19
N ASP A 104 -6.63 -11.78 -10.51
CA ASP A 104 -5.54 -10.98 -9.93
C ASP A 104 -5.46 -9.64 -10.69
N PRO A 105 -5.70 -8.48 -10.04
CA PRO A 105 -5.69 -7.19 -10.70
C PRO A 105 -4.29 -6.57 -10.82
N THR A 106 -3.20 -7.31 -10.54
CA THR A 106 -1.83 -6.77 -10.56
C THR A 106 -1.50 -6.06 -11.88
N ASP A 107 -1.75 -6.70 -13.03
CA ASP A 107 -1.44 -6.11 -14.34
C ASP A 107 -2.39 -4.97 -14.72
N ALA A 108 -3.62 -5.01 -14.25
CA ALA A 108 -4.56 -3.91 -14.38
C ALA A 108 -4.08 -2.67 -13.59
N HIS A 109 -3.59 -2.86 -12.36
CA HIS A 109 -2.98 -1.79 -11.56
C HIS A 109 -1.70 -1.26 -12.20
N ARG A 110 -0.88 -2.13 -12.81
CA ARG A 110 0.31 -1.70 -13.57
C ARG A 110 -0.08 -0.81 -14.75
N LEU A 111 -1.14 -1.18 -15.48
CA LEU A 111 -1.66 -0.36 -16.58
C LEU A 111 -2.14 1.02 -16.09
N VAL A 112 -2.83 1.08 -14.96
CA VAL A 112 -3.27 2.34 -14.32
C VAL A 112 -2.09 3.22 -13.94
N ALA A 113 -1.03 2.65 -13.34
CA ALA A 113 0.19 3.40 -12.99
C ALA A 113 0.90 3.94 -14.26
N LEU A 114 1.06 3.09 -15.27
CA LEU A 114 1.69 3.45 -16.55
C LEU A 114 0.90 4.56 -17.29
N ALA A 115 -0.42 4.50 -17.25
CA ALA A 115 -1.30 5.51 -17.83
C ALA A 115 -1.09 6.89 -17.19
N TYR A 116 -0.96 6.94 -15.86
CA TYR A 116 -0.65 8.18 -15.14
C TYR A 116 0.73 8.70 -15.51
N ARG A 117 1.74 7.82 -15.49
CA ARG A 117 3.13 8.20 -15.79
C ARG A 117 3.31 8.76 -17.21
N GLN A 118 2.59 8.22 -18.19
CA GLN A 118 2.76 8.59 -19.60
C GLN A 118 1.77 9.67 -20.07
N GLY A 119 0.57 9.75 -19.48
CA GLY A 119 -0.50 10.63 -19.94
C GLY A 119 -1.24 11.39 -18.84
N GLY A 120 -0.75 11.37 -17.60
CA GLY A 120 -1.29 12.10 -16.46
C GLY A 120 -2.66 11.60 -15.98
N ALA A 121 -3.26 12.37 -15.07
CA ALA A 121 -4.54 12.07 -14.42
C ALA A 121 -5.69 11.77 -15.40
N ALA A 122 -5.77 12.51 -16.50
CA ALA A 122 -6.84 12.33 -17.49
C ALA A 122 -6.76 10.97 -18.20
N MET A 123 -5.56 10.56 -18.63
CA MET A 123 -5.37 9.25 -19.25
C MET A 123 -5.60 8.12 -18.24
N GLN A 124 -5.08 8.29 -17.01
CA GLN A 124 -5.32 7.34 -15.92
C GLN A 124 -6.82 7.14 -15.66
N GLY A 125 -7.60 8.23 -15.58
CA GLY A 125 -9.04 8.17 -15.37
C GLY A 125 -9.79 7.40 -16.45
N ARG A 126 -9.39 7.53 -17.73
CA ARG A 126 -9.96 6.76 -18.85
C ARG A 126 -9.63 5.27 -18.76
N VAL A 127 -8.40 4.93 -18.38
CA VAL A 127 -7.98 3.53 -18.18
C VAL A 127 -8.74 2.89 -17.01
N VAL A 128 -8.87 3.59 -15.89
CA VAL A 128 -9.65 3.12 -14.74
C VAL A 128 -11.12 2.90 -15.12
N GLU A 129 -11.73 3.85 -15.82
CA GLU A 129 -13.10 3.72 -16.35
C GLU A 129 -13.24 2.46 -17.22
N ALA A 130 -12.33 2.24 -18.17
CA ALA A 130 -12.38 1.11 -19.08
C ALA A 130 -12.20 -0.24 -18.36
N LEU A 131 -11.31 -0.31 -17.37
CA LEU A 131 -11.08 -1.51 -16.56
C LEU A 131 -12.31 -1.85 -15.70
N LEU A 132 -12.87 -0.85 -15.01
CA LEU A 132 -14.06 -1.04 -14.19
C LEU A 132 -15.28 -1.43 -15.04
N HIS A 133 -15.45 -0.81 -16.22
CA HIS A 133 -16.49 -1.20 -17.17
C HIS A 133 -16.28 -2.62 -17.70
N ALA A 134 -15.07 -2.98 -18.13
CA ALA A 134 -14.75 -4.32 -18.61
C ALA A 134 -15.09 -5.39 -17.54
N HIS A 135 -14.73 -5.14 -16.29
CA HIS A 135 -14.93 -6.09 -15.20
C HIS A 135 -16.41 -6.21 -14.77
N PHE A 136 -17.08 -5.09 -14.52
CA PHE A 136 -18.40 -5.06 -13.87
C PHE A 136 -19.59 -4.99 -14.83
N VAL A 137 -19.37 -4.54 -16.06
CA VAL A 137 -20.47 -4.35 -17.04
C VAL A 137 -20.31 -5.33 -18.20
N ALA A 138 -19.12 -5.43 -18.79
CA ALA A 138 -18.86 -6.36 -19.90
C ALA A 138 -18.62 -7.80 -19.45
N GLY A 139 -18.30 -8.02 -18.16
CA GLY A 139 -18.04 -9.35 -17.60
C GLY A 139 -16.76 -9.99 -18.12
N GLU A 140 -15.76 -9.17 -18.44
CA GLU A 140 -14.46 -9.59 -18.95
C GLU A 140 -13.42 -9.73 -17.81
N PRO A 141 -12.45 -10.65 -17.94
CA PRO A 141 -11.37 -10.78 -16.98
C PRO A 141 -10.29 -9.71 -17.22
N ILE A 142 -10.18 -8.73 -16.32
CA ILE A 142 -9.15 -7.67 -16.37
C ILE A 142 -7.73 -8.15 -16.01
N SER A 143 -7.50 -9.46 -15.95
CA SER A 143 -6.18 -10.08 -15.89
C SER A 143 -5.79 -10.74 -17.21
N ASP A 144 -6.64 -10.68 -18.24
CA ASP A 144 -6.34 -11.20 -19.57
C ASP A 144 -5.48 -10.19 -20.36
N PRO A 145 -4.29 -10.58 -20.84
CA PRO A 145 -3.43 -9.71 -21.63
C PRO A 145 -4.11 -9.09 -22.85
N ALA A 146 -5.03 -9.80 -23.51
CA ALA A 146 -5.74 -9.27 -24.68
C ALA A 146 -6.71 -8.14 -24.31
N VAL A 147 -7.40 -8.29 -23.17
CA VAL A 147 -8.30 -7.24 -22.62
C VAL A 147 -7.47 -6.01 -22.24
N LEU A 148 -6.35 -6.21 -21.55
CA LEU A 148 -5.45 -5.13 -21.12
C LEU A 148 -4.80 -4.40 -22.31
N ALA A 149 -4.32 -5.12 -23.33
CA ALA A 149 -3.73 -4.53 -24.53
C ALA A 149 -4.74 -3.69 -25.31
N ARG A 150 -6.00 -4.14 -25.42
CA ARG A 150 -7.09 -3.37 -26.03
C ARG A 150 -7.34 -2.08 -25.25
N ILE A 151 -7.52 -2.16 -23.92
CA ILE A 151 -7.76 -1.00 -23.07
C ILE A 151 -6.58 -0.01 -23.13
N ALA A 152 -5.35 -0.51 -23.16
CA ALA A 152 -4.15 0.31 -23.33
C ALA A 152 -4.20 1.09 -24.66
N THR A 153 -4.45 0.39 -25.76
CA THR A 153 -4.49 0.98 -27.11
C THR A 153 -5.61 2.01 -27.23
N ASP A 154 -6.81 1.70 -26.74
CA ASP A 154 -7.96 2.63 -26.75
C ASP A 154 -7.70 3.90 -25.93
N ALA A 155 -6.86 3.81 -24.88
CA ALA A 155 -6.45 4.94 -24.07
C ALA A 155 -5.29 5.76 -24.67
N GLY A 156 -4.66 5.28 -25.75
CA GLY A 156 -3.52 5.89 -26.42
C GLY A 156 -2.15 5.40 -25.95
N LEU A 157 -2.09 4.27 -25.24
CA LEU A 157 -0.84 3.60 -24.84
C LEU A 157 -0.47 2.51 -25.86
N ALA A 158 0.79 2.06 -25.83
CA ALA A 158 1.21 0.91 -26.62
C ALA A 158 0.51 -0.38 -26.15
N ALA A 159 0.19 -1.29 -27.07
CA ALA A 159 -0.46 -2.56 -26.74
C ALA A 159 0.39 -3.44 -25.81
N ASP A 160 1.71 -3.33 -25.91
CA ASP A 160 2.71 -4.05 -25.12
C ASP A 160 3.27 -3.21 -23.97
N VAL A 161 2.56 -2.16 -23.51
CA VAL A 161 3.03 -1.26 -22.43
C VAL A 161 3.38 -1.99 -21.12
N LEU A 162 2.87 -3.21 -20.92
CA LEU A 162 3.13 -4.08 -19.78
C LEU A 162 4.29 -5.06 -19.98
N ALA A 163 4.99 -5.01 -21.12
CA ALA A 163 6.14 -5.86 -21.38
C ALA A 163 7.25 -5.68 -20.32
N ASP A 164 8.09 -6.71 -20.17
CA ASP A 164 9.30 -6.68 -19.37
C ASP A 164 9.13 -6.21 -17.91
N GLY A 165 7.94 -6.43 -17.34
CA GLY A 165 7.65 -6.06 -15.94
C GLY A 165 7.40 -4.56 -15.73
N ALA A 166 7.17 -3.77 -16.79
CA ALA A 166 6.90 -2.35 -16.69
C ALA A 166 5.80 -2.02 -15.64
N GLY A 167 6.10 -1.10 -14.72
CA GLY A 167 5.18 -0.68 -13.66
C GLY A 167 5.07 -1.62 -12.46
N ALA A 168 5.76 -2.78 -12.45
CA ALA A 168 5.69 -3.73 -11.34
C ALA A 168 6.20 -3.14 -10.01
N ASP A 169 7.36 -2.48 -10.04
CA ASP A 169 7.93 -1.86 -8.84
C ASP A 169 7.09 -0.68 -8.33
N GLU A 170 6.54 0.12 -9.24
CA GLU A 170 5.69 1.26 -8.90
C GLU A 170 4.41 0.82 -8.18
N VAL A 171 3.77 -0.25 -8.64
CA VAL A 171 2.58 -0.82 -7.98
C VAL A 171 2.93 -1.46 -6.65
N ALA A 172 4.05 -2.19 -6.57
CA ALA A 172 4.49 -2.81 -5.33
C ALA A 172 4.82 -1.77 -4.24
N ASP A 173 5.50 -0.69 -4.61
CA ASP A 173 5.80 0.42 -3.71
C ASP A 173 4.52 1.14 -3.30
N ALA A 174 3.62 1.44 -4.23
CA ALA A 174 2.37 2.12 -3.91
C ALA A 174 1.52 1.29 -2.91
N LEU A 175 1.41 -0.03 -3.10
CA LEU A 175 0.72 -0.91 -2.14
C LEU A 175 1.35 -0.88 -0.75
N LEU A 176 2.68 -0.79 -0.66
CA LEU A 176 3.40 -0.63 0.61
C LEU A 176 3.10 0.73 1.26
N VAL A 177 3.13 1.80 0.47
CA VAL A 177 2.79 3.16 0.92
C VAL A 177 1.35 3.22 1.46
N GLY A 178 0.39 2.60 0.76
CA GLY A 178 -0.99 2.50 1.23
C GLY A 178 -1.10 1.85 2.60
N ARG A 179 -0.42 0.71 2.80
CA ARG A 179 -0.36 0.03 4.11
C ARG A 179 0.31 0.90 5.17
N ALA A 180 1.44 1.53 4.86
CA ALA A 180 2.18 2.40 5.78
C ALA A 180 1.36 3.62 6.24
N ARG A 181 0.48 4.11 5.35
CA ARG A 181 -0.46 5.21 5.61
C ARG A 181 -1.77 4.77 6.26
N GLY A 182 -1.91 3.49 6.62
CA GLY A 182 -3.10 2.96 7.30
C GLY A 182 -4.34 2.85 6.41
N ILE A 183 -4.15 2.74 5.08
CA ILE A 183 -5.24 2.46 4.15
C ILE A 183 -5.64 0.99 4.31
N VAL A 184 -6.88 0.76 4.76
CA VAL A 184 -7.40 -0.56 5.11
C VAL A 184 -8.70 -0.92 4.38
N ALA A 185 -9.13 -0.08 3.45
CA ALA A 185 -10.38 -0.29 2.71
C ALA A 185 -10.29 0.29 1.29
N SER A 186 -10.96 -0.37 0.35
CA SER A 186 -11.19 0.13 -1.00
C SER A 186 -12.68 0.49 -1.18
N PRO A 187 -13.01 1.64 -1.77
CA PRO A 187 -12.11 2.76 -2.04
C PRO A 187 -11.83 3.57 -0.75
N THR A 188 -10.68 4.24 -0.68
CA THR A 188 -10.42 5.32 0.28
C THR A 188 -9.96 6.56 -0.48
N ILE A 189 -10.64 7.68 -0.25
CA ILE A 189 -10.35 8.99 -0.86
C ILE A 189 -9.48 9.77 0.12
N VAL A 190 -8.32 10.24 -0.32
CA VAL A 190 -7.34 10.94 0.52
C VAL A 190 -6.98 12.29 -0.09
N VAL A 191 -6.98 13.33 0.73
CA VAL A 191 -6.63 14.71 0.34
C VAL A 191 -5.73 15.29 1.42
N GLY A 192 -4.43 15.36 1.14
CA GLY A 192 -3.41 15.66 2.15
C GLY A 192 -3.50 14.68 3.32
N ARG A 193 -3.74 15.19 4.52
CA ARG A 193 -3.90 14.39 5.75
C ARG A 193 -5.30 13.83 5.99
N PHE A 194 -6.29 14.27 5.22
CA PHE A 194 -7.69 13.88 5.42
C PHE A 194 -8.02 12.65 4.58
N ALA A 195 -8.78 11.72 5.15
CA ALA A 195 -9.16 10.48 4.47
C ALA A 195 -10.64 10.17 4.70
N LEU A 196 -11.28 9.66 3.65
CA LEU A 196 -12.69 9.31 3.62
C LEU A 196 -12.83 7.90 3.06
N ARG A 197 -13.33 6.96 3.88
CA ARG A 197 -13.42 5.54 3.52
C ARG A 197 -14.75 5.22 2.83
N GLY A 198 -14.69 4.35 1.85
CA GLY A 198 -15.85 3.87 1.09
C GLY A 198 -16.32 4.84 0.01
N ALA A 199 -17.31 4.40 -0.77
CA ALA A 199 -17.96 5.21 -1.79
C ALA A 199 -18.92 6.23 -1.16
N GLN A 200 -18.39 7.28 -0.53
CA GLN A 200 -19.21 8.27 0.18
C GLN A 200 -20.05 9.13 -0.76
N PRO A 201 -21.18 9.70 -0.29
CA PRO A 201 -22.00 10.63 -1.06
C PRO A 201 -21.20 11.85 -1.56
N PRO A 202 -21.59 12.45 -2.70
CA PRO A 202 -20.91 13.64 -3.25
C PRO A 202 -20.75 14.79 -2.25
N GLU A 203 -21.72 14.98 -1.35
CA GLU A 203 -21.70 16.04 -0.34
C GLU A 203 -20.57 15.86 0.67
N ALA A 204 -20.34 14.62 1.12
CA ALA A 204 -19.24 14.30 2.03
C ALA A 204 -17.87 14.46 1.36
N ILE A 205 -17.78 14.18 0.05
CA ILE A 205 -16.57 14.42 -0.74
C ILE A 205 -16.32 15.93 -0.84
N LEU A 206 -17.34 16.73 -1.13
CA LEU A 206 -17.21 18.20 -1.17
C LEU A 206 -16.76 18.77 0.18
N ASP A 207 -17.30 18.28 1.30
CA ASP A 207 -16.90 18.71 2.64
C ASP A 207 -15.44 18.36 2.94
N LEU A 208 -14.97 17.17 2.54
CA LEU A 208 -13.56 16.79 2.63
C LEU A 208 -12.67 17.78 1.86
N LEU A 209 -13.05 18.16 0.63
CA LEU A 209 -12.29 19.10 -0.20
C LEU A 209 -12.23 20.51 0.42
N ARG A 210 -13.34 21.00 0.96
CA ARG A 210 -13.38 22.28 1.68
C ARG A 210 -12.46 22.25 2.90
N GLN A 211 -12.53 21.19 3.69
CA GLN A 211 -11.69 21.02 4.86
C GLN A 211 -10.20 21.01 4.48
N ALA A 212 -9.84 20.27 3.43
CA ALA A 212 -8.48 20.19 2.93
C ALA A 212 -7.96 21.53 2.38
N GLN A 213 -8.80 22.33 1.74
CA GLN A 213 -8.43 23.66 1.25
C GLN A 213 -8.26 24.69 2.39
N SER A 214 -9.05 24.56 3.47
CA SER A 214 -9.01 25.48 4.61
C SER A 214 -7.91 25.22 5.63
N GLY A 215 -7.40 23.98 5.71
CA GLY A 215 -6.22 23.68 6.51
C GLY A 215 -4.98 24.15 5.76
N ASP A 216 -4.02 24.77 6.45
CA ASP A 216 -2.69 25.04 5.88
C ASP A 216 -2.19 23.76 5.23
N VAL A 217 -2.23 23.74 3.90
CA VAL A 217 -1.65 22.67 3.10
C VAL A 217 -0.16 22.86 3.30
N ASP A 218 0.43 22.06 4.17
CA ASP A 218 1.88 22.02 4.38
C ASP A 218 2.51 21.81 3.00
N SER A 219 2.96 22.91 2.40
CA SER A 219 3.37 23.00 1.00
C SER A 219 4.83 22.60 0.82
N GLY A 220 5.35 21.77 1.72
CA GLY A 220 6.80 21.64 1.95
C GLY A 220 7.44 20.34 1.47
N ASP A 221 6.82 19.19 1.72
CA ASP A 221 7.49 17.91 1.46
C ASP A 221 6.92 17.30 0.18
N SER A 222 7.79 16.97 -0.77
CA SER A 222 7.42 16.12 -1.91
C SER A 222 6.69 14.90 -1.37
N GLU A 223 5.43 14.66 -1.77
CA GLU A 223 4.58 13.60 -1.21
C GLU A 223 5.22 12.19 -1.26
N ASP A 224 6.34 12.01 -1.98
CA ASP A 224 7.14 10.78 -2.10
C ASP A 224 8.64 10.96 -1.78
N GLY A 225 9.01 11.98 -0.97
CA GLY A 225 10.38 12.36 -0.64
C GLY A 225 11.12 11.38 0.29
N PRO A 226 12.43 11.59 0.52
CA PRO A 226 13.21 10.71 1.41
C PRO A 226 12.66 10.64 2.84
N VAL A 227 12.12 11.76 3.35
CA VAL A 227 11.53 11.85 4.70
C VAL A 227 10.24 11.04 4.79
N GLU A 228 9.35 11.16 3.79
CA GLU A 228 8.10 10.40 3.70
C GLU A 228 8.39 8.91 3.61
N ARG A 229 9.34 8.53 2.75
CA ARG A 229 9.78 7.13 2.61
C ARG A 229 10.36 6.57 3.90
N TYR A 230 11.15 7.36 4.63
CA TYR A 230 11.63 6.98 5.96
C TYR A 230 10.47 6.74 6.93
N ARG A 231 9.52 7.69 7.04
CA ARG A 231 8.35 7.59 7.92
C ARG A 231 7.48 6.38 7.58
N TRP A 232 7.28 6.08 6.29
CA TRP A 232 6.54 4.91 5.85
C TRP A 232 7.27 3.61 6.16
N ALA A 233 8.59 3.56 5.95
CA ALA A 233 9.40 2.40 6.33
C ALA A 233 9.35 2.14 7.84
N GLU A 234 9.40 3.19 8.65
CA GLU A 234 9.24 3.09 10.11
C GLU A 234 7.86 2.54 10.49
N SER A 235 6.79 3.06 9.88
CA SER A 235 5.41 2.58 10.08
C SER A 235 5.27 1.10 9.72
N LEU A 236 5.81 0.67 8.57
CA LEU A 236 5.79 -0.74 8.14
C LEU A 236 6.54 -1.65 9.10
N LEU A 237 7.73 -1.24 9.57
CA LEU A 237 8.50 -2.03 10.53
C LEU A 237 7.75 -2.15 11.86
N ALA A 238 7.15 -1.06 12.35
CA ALA A 238 6.33 -1.08 13.56
C ALA A 238 5.09 -1.99 13.40
N GLY A 239 4.51 -2.05 12.20
CA GLY A 239 3.45 -2.97 11.82
C GLY A 239 3.88 -4.42 11.58
N GLY A 240 5.16 -4.75 11.75
CA GLY A 240 5.67 -6.12 11.59
C GLY A 240 6.01 -6.52 10.15
N ASP A 241 6.15 -5.58 9.22
CA ASP A 241 6.58 -5.82 7.83
C ASP A 241 8.02 -5.30 7.58
N PRO A 242 9.05 -6.00 8.07
CA PRO A 242 10.44 -5.56 7.90
C PRO A 242 10.92 -5.61 6.44
N LEU A 243 10.35 -6.47 5.60
CA LEU A 243 10.71 -6.55 4.18
C LEU A 243 10.13 -5.37 3.39
N GLY A 244 8.88 -5.04 3.66
CA GLY A 244 8.25 -3.84 3.12
C GLY A 244 8.96 -2.56 3.56
N ALA A 245 9.33 -2.48 4.84
CA ALA A 245 10.14 -1.38 5.37
C ALA A 245 11.47 -1.23 4.63
N LEU A 246 12.22 -2.31 4.45
CA LEU A 246 13.49 -2.29 3.71
C LEU A 246 13.31 -1.89 2.24
N ARG A 247 12.22 -2.30 1.59
CA ARG A 247 11.93 -1.92 0.21
C ARG A 247 11.72 -0.42 0.08
N LEU A 248 10.90 0.21 0.94
CA LEU A 248 10.70 1.66 0.93
C LEU A 248 11.93 2.45 1.39
N LEU A 249 12.72 1.89 2.32
CA LEU A 249 13.93 2.52 2.85
C LEU A 249 15.12 2.43 1.91
N ALA A 250 15.15 1.47 0.98
CA ALA A 250 16.30 1.23 0.09
C ALA A 250 16.84 2.48 -0.64
N PRO A 251 16.01 3.31 -1.31
CA PRO A 251 16.50 4.53 -1.95
C PRO A 251 17.01 5.56 -0.94
N VAL A 252 16.36 5.67 0.23
CA VAL A 252 16.82 6.57 1.30
C VAL A 252 18.19 6.11 1.78
N LEU A 253 18.37 4.83 2.10
CA LEU A 253 19.63 4.25 2.59
C LEU A 253 20.78 4.33 1.57
N ALA A 254 20.47 4.45 0.27
CA ALA A 254 21.47 4.62 -0.78
C ALA A 254 22.08 6.03 -0.80
N GLU A 255 21.31 7.04 -0.41
CA GLU A 255 21.70 8.45 -0.46
C GLU A 255 21.99 9.04 0.94
N HIS A 256 21.38 8.47 1.97
CA HIS A 256 21.37 8.95 3.36
C HIS A 256 21.92 7.89 4.30
N ARG A 257 22.91 8.28 5.11
CA ARG A 257 23.65 7.41 6.06
C ARG A 257 23.64 7.97 7.49
N GLU A 258 22.71 8.84 7.79
CA GLU A 258 22.50 9.42 9.10
C GLU A 258 22.09 8.32 10.09
N PRO A 259 22.43 8.46 11.40
CA PRO A 259 22.21 7.40 12.38
C PRO A 259 20.78 6.84 12.42
N ALA A 260 19.76 7.68 12.27
CA ALA A 260 18.36 7.24 12.26
C ALA A 260 18.05 6.28 11.09
N VAL A 261 18.58 6.55 9.90
CA VAL A 261 18.39 5.70 8.71
C VAL A 261 19.11 4.37 8.89
N LEU A 262 20.35 4.40 9.39
CA LEU A 262 21.14 3.18 9.67
C LEU A 262 20.50 2.33 10.77
N GLU A 263 19.98 2.95 11.83
CA GLU A 263 19.27 2.26 12.91
C GLU A 263 18.00 1.57 12.40
N LEU A 264 17.16 2.29 11.63
CA LEU A 264 15.94 1.72 11.05
C LEU A 264 16.27 0.54 10.11
N ALA A 265 17.28 0.69 9.25
CA ALA A 265 17.75 -0.38 8.39
C ALA A 265 18.29 -1.57 9.20
N GLY A 266 19.09 -1.33 10.25
CA GLY A 266 19.62 -2.36 11.13
C GLY A 266 18.52 -3.16 11.82
N ARG A 267 17.50 -2.48 12.35
CA ARG A 267 16.31 -3.11 12.95
C ARG A 267 15.56 -3.96 11.93
N ALA A 268 15.33 -3.44 10.73
CA ALA A 268 14.59 -4.15 9.69
C ALA A 268 15.36 -5.36 9.12
N TYR A 269 16.68 -5.25 8.92
CA TYR A 269 17.53 -6.38 8.53
C TYR A 269 17.57 -7.45 9.63
N PHE A 270 17.68 -7.07 10.91
CA PHE A 270 17.64 -8.01 12.01
C PHE A 270 16.30 -8.76 12.09
N ALA A 271 15.19 -8.03 12.00
CA ALA A 271 13.83 -8.60 12.04
C ALA A 271 13.56 -9.55 10.86
N SER A 272 14.13 -9.28 9.68
CA SER A 272 14.05 -10.14 8.50
C SER A 272 15.16 -11.20 8.39
N ALA A 273 15.95 -11.41 9.46
CA ALA A 273 17.05 -12.38 9.52
C ALA A 273 18.18 -12.19 8.48
N GLN A 274 18.32 -11.00 7.91
CA GLN A 274 19.42 -10.63 7.01
C GLN A 274 20.65 -10.20 7.82
N LEU A 275 21.19 -11.10 8.64
CA LEU A 275 22.14 -10.77 9.72
C LEU A 275 23.45 -10.13 9.23
N GLY A 276 23.97 -10.53 8.06
CA GLY A 276 25.18 -9.91 7.51
C GLY A 276 24.96 -8.45 7.08
N ARG A 277 23.78 -8.12 6.56
CA ARG A 277 23.41 -6.74 6.23
C ARG A 277 23.14 -5.92 7.49
N ALA A 278 22.48 -6.52 8.49
CA ALA A 278 22.28 -5.90 9.80
C ALA A 278 23.63 -5.54 10.44
N GLU A 279 24.56 -6.48 10.50
CA GLU A 279 25.90 -6.27 11.04
C GLU A 279 26.64 -5.13 10.32
N ALA A 280 26.57 -5.07 8.99
CA ALA A 280 27.23 -4.02 8.22
C ALA A 280 26.73 -2.61 8.58
N VAL A 281 25.40 -2.39 8.57
CA VAL A 281 24.83 -1.07 8.88
C VAL A 281 24.97 -0.70 10.36
N LEU A 282 24.91 -1.69 11.26
CA LEU A 282 25.05 -1.45 12.71
C LEU A 282 26.49 -1.12 13.10
N ARG A 283 27.49 -1.70 12.41
CA ARG A 283 28.88 -1.26 12.59
C ARG A 283 29.10 0.17 12.14
N GLU A 284 28.49 0.57 11.02
CA GLU A 284 28.53 1.96 10.54
C GLU A 284 27.88 2.91 11.56
N LEU A 285 26.70 2.53 12.09
CA LEU A 285 26.00 3.27 13.14
C LEU A 285 26.86 3.45 14.40
N VAL A 286 27.43 2.37 14.94
CA VAL A 286 28.24 2.39 16.17
C VAL A 286 29.57 3.12 15.96
N ALA A 287 30.14 3.09 14.75
CA ALA A 287 31.32 3.89 14.41
C ALA A 287 31.00 5.39 14.40
N ALA A 288 29.83 5.78 13.89
CA ALA A 288 29.38 7.16 13.85
C ALA A 288 28.89 7.68 15.23
N ARG A 289 28.24 6.81 16.02
CA ARG A 289 27.78 7.09 17.39
C ARG A 289 28.23 6.00 18.36
N PRO A 290 29.47 6.08 18.88
CA PRO A 290 29.97 5.08 19.82
C PRO A 290 29.19 5.00 21.14
N ASP A 291 28.38 6.01 21.47
CA ASP A 291 27.52 6.13 22.66
C ASP A 291 26.08 5.67 22.41
N ASP A 292 25.77 5.12 21.23
CA ASP A 292 24.46 4.57 20.91
C ASP A 292 24.26 3.18 21.57
N ALA A 293 23.69 3.20 22.78
CA ALA A 293 23.43 2.00 23.57
C ALA A 293 22.55 0.98 22.82
N TYR A 294 21.53 1.46 22.09
CA TYR A 294 20.62 0.59 21.35
C TYR A 294 21.28 -0.02 20.11
N GLY A 295 22.03 0.79 19.35
CA GLY A 295 22.82 0.33 18.21
C GLY A 295 23.81 -0.77 18.60
N ARG A 296 24.50 -0.61 19.75
CA ARG A 296 25.39 -1.64 20.31
C ARG A 296 24.66 -2.90 20.75
N LEU A 297 23.53 -2.75 21.45
CA LEU A 297 22.69 -3.89 21.83
C LEU A 297 22.30 -4.70 20.59
N LEU A 298 21.80 -4.02 19.56
CA LEU A 298 21.33 -4.66 18.34
C LEU A 298 22.47 -5.30 17.55
N LEU A 299 23.66 -4.68 17.48
CA LEU A 299 24.87 -5.28 16.90
C LEU A 299 25.26 -6.56 17.66
N GLY A 300 25.30 -6.51 18.99
CA GLY A 300 25.58 -7.66 19.84
C GLY A 300 24.58 -8.79 19.62
N ARG A 301 23.27 -8.50 19.57
CA ARG A 301 22.23 -9.50 19.28
C ARG A 301 22.34 -10.08 17.87
N THR A 302 22.75 -9.27 16.90
CA THR A 302 23.02 -9.71 15.53
C THR A 302 24.17 -10.72 15.50
N LEU A 303 25.29 -10.39 16.15
CA LEU A 303 26.46 -11.27 16.26
C LEU A 303 26.14 -12.58 17.01
N GLN A 304 25.31 -12.52 18.07
CA GLN A 304 24.82 -13.73 18.74
C GLN A 304 24.04 -14.64 17.80
N ARG A 305 23.11 -14.11 17.00
CA ARG A 305 22.32 -14.90 16.04
C ARG A 305 23.16 -15.46 14.90
N GLN A 306 24.33 -14.89 14.62
CA GLN A 306 25.32 -15.44 13.68
C GLN A 306 26.22 -16.51 14.31
N GLY A 307 26.11 -16.77 15.62
CA GLY A 307 26.99 -17.73 16.33
C GLY A 307 28.33 -17.14 16.78
N ARG A 308 28.50 -15.81 16.74
CA ARG A 308 29.75 -15.12 17.11
C ARG A 308 29.68 -14.57 18.54
N ALA A 309 29.63 -15.49 19.50
CA ALA A 309 29.40 -15.14 20.91
C ALA A 309 30.49 -14.24 21.52
N ASP A 310 31.75 -14.46 21.18
CA ASP A 310 32.88 -13.67 21.71
C ASP A 310 32.82 -12.21 21.24
N ASP A 311 32.57 -12.00 19.95
CA ASP A 311 32.41 -10.66 19.36
C ASP A 311 31.18 -9.95 19.94
N ALA A 312 30.08 -10.68 20.12
CA ALA A 312 28.87 -10.13 20.70
C ALA A 312 29.03 -9.68 22.15
N ALA A 313 29.84 -10.40 22.94
CA ALA A 313 30.00 -10.12 24.37
C ALA A 313 30.59 -8.73 24.62
N GLY A 314 31.46 -8.23 23.74
CA GLY A 314 31.99 -6.87 23.79
C GLY A 314 30.89 -5.83 23.65
N GLU A 315 30.11 -5.92 22.58
CA GLU A 315 29.03 -4.97 22.28
C GLU A 315 27.92 -4.97 23.32
N LEU A 316 27.52 -6.15 23.80
CA LEU A 316 26.48 -6.28 24.83
C LEU A 316 26.92 -5.71 26.19
N ARG A 317 28.20 -5.89 26.57
CA ARG A 317 28.75 -5.29 27.80
C ARG A 317 28.75 -3.76 27.72
N LEU A 318 29.16 -3.21 26.56
CA LEU A 318 29.14 -1.76 26.34
C LEU A 318 27.71 -1.21 26.38
N ALA A 319 26.76 -1.88 25.71
CA ALA A 319 25.35 -1.50 25.74
C ALA A 319 24.78 -1.49 27.17
N ALA A 320 25.05 -2.52 27.97
CA ALA A 320 24.59 -2.61 29.36
C ALA A 320 25.26 -1.59 30.29
N ALA A 321 26.50 -1.16 29.99
CA ALA A 321 27.18 -0.12 30.74
C ALA A 321 26.59 1.28 30.45
N MET A 322 26.06 1.49 29.24
CA MET A 322 25.41 2.75 28.84
C MET A 322 23.96 2.82 29.30
N ASP A 323 23.22 1.70 29.22
CA ASP A 323 21.85 1.57 29.71
C ASP A 323 21.71 0.25 30.51
N PRO A 324 21.64 0.34 31.86
CA PRO A 324 21.50 -0.83 32.73
C PRO A 324 20.28 -1.71 32.43
N GLY A 325 19.20 -1.15 31.85
CA GLY A 325 18.00 -1.90 31.49
C GLY A 325 18.27 -3.03 30.48
N TYR A 326 19.32 -2.91 29.68
CA TYR A 326 19.75 -3.96 28.75
C TYR A 326 20.49 -5.12 29.43
N GLY A 327 21.15 -4.87 30.57
CA GLY A 327 21.81 -5.90 31.38
C GLY A 327 20.83 -6.80 32.15
N GLU A 328 19.73 -6.21 32.63
CA GLU A 328 18.68 -6.93 33.38
C GLU A 328 17.88 -7.88 32.47
N ALA A 329 17.55 -7.45 31.25
CA ALA A 329 16.84 -8.27 30.26
C ALA A 329 17.66 -9.48 29.76
N ALA A 330 19.00 -9.37 29.75
CA ALA A 330 19.89 -10.49 29.43
C ALA A 330 19.96 -11.53 30.57
N SER A 331 19.92 -11.06 31.82
CA SER A 331 19.98 -11.90 33.02
C SER A 331 18.67 -12.65 33.30
N SER A 332 17.52 -12.01 33.06
CA SER A 332 16.20 -12.62 33.30
C SER A 332 15.88 -13.82 32.39
N ARG A 333 16.33 -13.79 31.12
CA ARG A 333 16.18 -14.95 30.20
C ARG A 333 17.13 -16.10 30.50
N ALA A 334 18.30 -15.85 31.08
CA ALA A 334 19.23 -16.91 31.47
C ALA A 334 18.71 -17.74 32.65
N MET A 335 17.89 -17.16 33.54
CA MET A 335 17.29 -17.89 34.67
C MET A 335 16.07 -18.75 34.31
N SER A 336 15.42 -18.53 33.15
CA SER A 336 14.25 -19.33 32.71
C SER A 336 14.59 -20.62 31.95
N PHE A 337 15.87 -20.87 31.64
CA PHE A 337 16.32 -22.14 31.02
C PHE A 337 17.11 -23.04 31.98
N GLY A 338 17.08 -22.74 33.29
CA GLY A 338 17.78 -23.47 34.34
C GLY A 338 16.86 -24.09 35.39
N GLY A 339 15.70 -24.63 34.97
CA GLY A 339 14.75 -25.35 35.83
C GLY A 339 14.27 -26.64 35.17
#